data_AF-A0A523X3E3-F1
#
_entry.id   AF-A0A523X3E3-F1
#
_cell.length_a   1.000
_cell.length_b   1.000
_cell.length_c   1.000
_cell.angle_alpha   90.00
_cell.angle_beta   90.00
_cell.angle_gamma   90.00
#
_symmetry.space_group_name_H-M   'P 1'
#
loop_
_entity.id
_entity.type
_entity.pdbx_description
1 polymer ?
#
loop_
_entity_poly.entity_id
_entity_poly.type
_entity_poly.pdbx_seq_one_letter_code
_entity_poly.pdbx_strand_id
1 'polypeptide(L)'
;MRHSAAHIMAEAVSLLFPPVKFGIGPATTDGFYYDFDLPRSLAPEDLSTIESKMHEIIASNYPFLREEVDKATAREMFSSQPYKLELIDELTDEMVTVYRQGSFVDLCRGPHVALTGDVKAIKLLSVAGAYWRGDEHRPMLQRIYGTAFETEEELESYLKKLDEAAKRDHRKLGKALDLFSIHEEAGAGLVYWHPKGAMIRNVIEDFWRSEHFKRGYDIVYSPHLAKIDLWRTSGHLEFYRDSMYPPMDVEGQGYLIRPMNCPAHILMYKTQLRSYRQLPLRWAELGTVYRWERSGVLHGLTRVRGFTQDDAHIFCRPDQLEDEVVGVVEFACFML
;
A
#
# COMPACT_ATOMS: atom_id res chain seq x y z
N MET A 1 7.06 -5.81 23.18
CA MET A 1 8.26 -6.42 22.57
C MET A 1 8.65 -5.79 21.24
N ARG A 2 7.91 -5.96 20.14
CA ARG A 2 8.32 -5.44 18.81
C ARG A 2 8.52 -3.92 18.74
N HIS A 3 7.74 -3.16 19.49
CA HIS A 3 7.95 -1.73 19.61
C HIS A 3 9.28 -1.38 20.30
N SER A 4 9.62 -2.13 21.34
CA SER A 4 10.91 -2.04 22.04
C SER A 4 12.08 -2.45 21.15
N ALA A 5 11.89 -3.47 20.31
CA ALA A 5 12.85 -3.86 19.28
C ALA A 5 13.12 -2.71 18.27
N ALA A 6 12.11 -1.92 17.92
CA ALA A 6 12.28 -0.74 17.08
C ALA A 6 13.18 0.33 17.74
N HIS A 7 13.04 0.56 19.05
CA HIS A 7 13.91 1.48 19.79
C HIS A 7 15.34 0.96 19.92
N ILE A 8 15.53 -0.34 20.15
CA ILE A 8 16.84 -0.99 20.13
C ILE A 8 17.52 -0.80 18.77
N MET A 9 16.78 -0.97 17.68
CA MET A 9 17.27 -0.67 16.33
C MET A 9 17.64 0.81 16.17
N ALA A 10 16.81 1.72 16.66
CA ALA A 10 17.09 3.16 16.57
C ALA A 10 18.35 3.56 17.37
N GLU A 11 18.54 3.01 18.57
CA GLU A 11 19.78 3.21 19.34
C GLU A 11 20.99 2.65 18.57
N ALA A 12 20.89 1.43 18.03
CA ALA A 12 21.98 0.84 17.25
C ALA A 12 22.38 1.72 16.05
N VAL A 13 21.40 2.19 15.28
CA VAL A 13 21.63 3.10 14.15
C VAL A 13 22.26 4.42 14.62
N SER A 14 21.83 4.96 15.75
CA SER A 14 22.38 6.20 16.33
C SER A 14 23.86 6.12 16.66
N LEU A 15 24.31 4.96 17.14
CA LEU A 15 25.69 4.70 17.52
C LEU A 15 26.58 4.44 16.30
N LEU A 16 26.02 3.80 15.26
CA LEU A 16 26.76 3.42 14.06
C LEU A 16 26.85 4.54 13.02
N PHE A 17 25.82 5.37 12.88
CA PHE A 17 25.68 6.33 11.78
C PHE A 17 25.34 7.76 12.23
N PRO A 18 26.16 8.40 13.09
CA PRO A 18 25.96 9.81 13.43
C PRO A 18 26.35 10.74 12.26
N PRO A 19 25.67 11.87 12.05
CA PRO A 19 24.42 12.31 12.70
C PRO A 19 23.19 11.65 12.05
N VAL A 20 22.27 11.13 12.86
CA VAL A 20 20.99 10.56 12.40
C VAL A 20 19.81 11.43 12.82
N LYS A 21 18.80 11.57 11.96
CA LYS A 21 17.47 12.07 12.37
C LYS A 21 16.44 10.96 12.35
N PHE A 22 15.61 10.91 13.39
CA PHE A 22 14.63 9.85 13.60
C PHE A 22 13.24 10.30 13.16
N GLY A 23 12.60 9.52 12.30
CA GLY A 23 11.20 9.66 11.94
C GLY A 23 10.29 8.88 12.88
N ILE A 24 9.44 8.02 12.30
CA ILE A 24 8.45 7.21 13.03
C ILE A 24 8.91 5.74 13.03
N GLY A 25 8.72 5.06 14.16
CA GLY A 25 9.08 3.65 14.32
C GLY A 25 8.03 2.81 15.05
N PRO A 26 6.91 2.46 14.39
CA PRO A 26 5.84 1.73 15.04
C PRO A 26 6.07 0.22 14.97
N ALA A 27 5.45 -0.51 15.89
CA ALA A 27 5.26 -1.94 15.71
C ALA A 27 4.18 -2.23 14.65
N THR A 28 4.31 -3.36 13.97
CA THR A 28 3.33 -3.90 13.04
C THR A 28 2.84 -5.27 13.51
N THR A 29 1.83 -5.83 12.83
CA THR A 29 1.25 -7.14 13.15
C THR A 29 2.28 -8.26 13.22
N ASP A 30 3.34 -8.20 12.41
CA ASP A 30 4.35 -9.26 12.29
C ASP A 30 5.79 -8.75 12.51
N GLY A 31 5.96 -7.49 12.94
CA GLY A 31 7.29 -6.92 13.11
C GLY A 31 7.28 -5.47 13.56
N PHE A 32 8.19 -4.69 13.01
CA PHE A 32 8.33 -3.26 13.23
C PHE A 32 9.08 -2.63 12.06
N TYR A 33 9.04 -1.30 11.97
CA TYR A 33 9.97 -0.56 11.14
C TYR A 33 10.41 0.71 11.86
N TYR A 34 11.44 1.38 11.33
CA TYR A 34 11.82 2.72 11.76
C TYR A 34 12.36 3.51 10.57
N ASP A 35 11.93 4.77 10.45
CA ASP A 35 12.38 5.71 9.42
C ASP A 35 13.57 6.55 9.88
N PHE A 36 14.63 6.60 9.07
CA PHE A 36 15.86 7.32 9.36
C PHE A 36 16.20 8.30 8.23
N ASP A 37 16.60 9.51 8.60
CA ASP A 37 17.37 10.40 7.74
C ASP A 37 18.85 10.24 8.10
N LEU A 38 19.64 9.78 7.13
CA LEU A 38 21.03 9.41 7.30
C LEU A 38 21.88 10.11 6.24
N PRO A 39 23.14 10.42 6.54
CA PRO A 39 24.03 11.11 5.61
C PRO A 39 24.37 10.29 4.36
N ARG A 40 24.12 8.97 4.39
CA ARG A 40 24.28 8.07 3.25
C ARG A 40 23.16 7.04 3.18
N SER A 41 22.96 6.49 1.99
CA SER A 41 22.09 5.33 1.81
C SER A 41 22.65 4.09 2.51
N LEU A 42 21.77 3.32 3.13
CA LEU A 42 22.04 2.02 3.72
C LEU A 42 22.13 0.97 2.62
N ALA A 43 23.16 0.15 2.69
CA ALA A 43 23.34 -1.02 1.86
C ALA A 43 22.80 -2.26 2.61
N PRO A 44 22.43 -3.35 1.90
CA PRO A 44 21.98 -4.59 2.55
C PRO A 44 22.96 -5.13 3.59
N GLU A 45 24.26 -4.92 3.39
CA GLU A 45 25.33 -5.35 4.30
C GLU A 45 25.29 -4.60 5.64
N ASP A 46 24.80 -3.36 5.65
CA ASP A 46 24.66 -2.56 6.88
C ASP A 46 23.67 -3.20 7.85
N LEU A 47 22.66 -3.94 7.36
CA LEU A 47 21.70 -4.64 8.22
C LEU A 47 22.39 -5.63 9.15
N SER A 48 23.41 -6.35 8.67
CA SER A 48 24.17 -7.28 9.50
C SER A 48 24.95 -6.58 10.61
N THR A 49 25.46 -5.38 10.32
CA THR A 49 26.19 -4.55 11.29
C THR A 49 25.25 -3.96 12.34
N ILE A 50 24.08 -3.47 11.90
CA ILE A 50 23.04 -2.95 12.79
C ILE A 50 22.51 -4.07 13.69
N GLU A 51 22.19 -5.24 13.14
CA GLU A 51 21.70 -6.39 13.89
C GLU A 51 22.72 -6.85 14.96
N SER A 52 24.01 -6.90 14.60
CA SER A 52 25.08 -7.18 15.56
C SER A 52 25.09 -6.17 16.72
N LYS A 53 24.93 -4.88 16.40
CA LYS A 53 24.88 -3.82 17.42
C LYS A 53 23.61 -3.88 18.28
N MET A 54 22.49 -4.29 17.71
CA MET A 54 21.24 -4.53 18.44
C MET A 54 21.42 -5.66 19.46
N HIS A 55 22.10 -6.75 19.10
CA HIS A 55 22.41 -7.83 20.03
C HIS A 55 23.32 -7.38 21.19
N GLU A 56 24.30 -6.49 20.95
CA GLU A 56 25.10 -5.89 22.02
C GLU A 56 24.23 -5.07 23.01
N ILE A 57 23.25 -4.31 22.50
CA ILE A 57 22.34 -3.50 23.31
C ILE A 57 21.37 -4.39 24.12
N ILE A 58 20.86 -5.46 23.50
CA ILE A 58 20.03 -6.48 24.16
C ILE A 58 20.82 -7.13 25.30
N ALA A 59 22.07 -7.55 25.04
CA ALA A 59 22.94 -8.15 26.04
C ALA A 59 23.29 -7.21 27.20
N SER A 60 23.30 -5.90 26.96
CA SER A 60 23.53 -4.88 27.99
C SER A 60 22.35 -4.72 28.98
N ASN A 61 21.17 -5.22 28.61
CA ASN A 61 19.99 -5.33 29.48
C ASN A 61 19.56 -4.01 30.16
N TYR A 62 19.57 -2.91 29.40
CA TYR A 62 19.18 -1.59 29.89
C TYR A 62 17.67 -1.52 30.19
N PRO A 63 17.25 -0.77 31.23
CA PRO A 63 15.84 -0.53 31.48
C PRO A 63 15.23 0.47 30.50
N PHE A 64 13.97 0.26 30.15
CA PHE A 64 13.15 1.26 29.46
C PHE A 64 12.53 2.21 30.48
N LEU A 65 13.07 3.43 30.58
CA LEU A 65 12.60 4.43 31.52
C LEU A 65 11.61 5.36 30.83
N ARG A 66 10.35 5.36 31.33
CA ARG A 66 9.31 6.29 30.88
C ARG A 66 9.38 7.57 31.70
N GLU A 67 9.50 8.70 31.01
CA GLU A 67 9.45 10.04 31.59
C GLU A 67 8.29 10.82 30.96
N GLU A 68 7.55 11.58 31.77
CA GLU A 68 6.59 12.56 31.29
C GLU A 68 7.21 13.94 31.40
N VAL A 69 7.28 14.67 30.28
CA VAL A 69 7.90 15.98 30.18
C VAL A 69 6.93 16.95 29.52
N ASP A 70 7.02 18.23 29.86
CA ASP A 70 6.27 19.25 29.12
C ASP A 70 6.81 19.39 27.68
N LYS A 71 5.98 19.97 26.80
CA LYS A 71 6.37 20.20 25.40
C LYS A 71 7.60 21.11 25.24
N ALA A 72 7.85 22.04 26.16
CA ALA A 72 8.98 22.95 26.03
C ALA A 72 10.31 22.20 26.23
N THR A 73 10.36 21.38 27.28
CA THR A 73 11.45 20.46 27.62
C THR A 73 11.66 19.44 26.50
N ALA A 74 10.59 18.86 25.97
CA ALA A 74 10.68 17.93 24.84
C ALA A 74 11.28 18.61 23.60
N ARG A 75 10.88 19.86 23.27
CA ARG A 75 11.47 20.59 22.14
C ARG A 75 12.95 20.88 22.34
N GLU A 76 13.38 21.18 23.56
CA GLU A 76 14.81 21.37 23.85
C GLU A 76 15.58 20.06 23.66
N MET A 77 15.08 18.96 24.22
CA MET A 77 15.67 17.62 24.09
C MET A 77 15.80 17.18 22.63
N PHE A 78 14.78 17.44 21.81
CA PHE A 78 14.71 17.06 20.40
C PHE A 78 15.05 18.21 19.44
N SER A 79 15.74 19.25 19.91
CA SER A 79 16.05 20.46 19.12
C SER A 79 16.82 20.16 17.83
N SER A 80 17.62 19.09 17.82
CA SER A 80 18.34 18.63 16.64
C SER A 80 17.55 17.63 15.77
N GLN A 81 16.31 17.28 16.12
CA GLN A 81 15.51 16.23 15.50
C GLN A 81 14.24 16.82 14.85
N PRO A 82 14.31 17.32 13.60
CA PRO A 82 13.23 18.09 12.98
C PRO A 82 11.92 17.33 12.90
N TYR A 83 11.96 16.03 12.56
CA TYR A 83 10.77 15.19 12.48
C TYR A 83 10.09 14.98 13.84
N LYS A 84 10.87 14.92 14.92
CA LYS A 84 10.33 14.82 16.29
C LYS A 84 9.71 16.12 16.75
N LEU A 85 10.29 17.27 16.37
CA LEU A 85 9.71 18.58 16.64
C LEU A 85 8.33 18.73 15.98
N GLU A 86 8.19 18.33 14.71
CA GLU A 86 6.88 18.30 14.03
C GLU A 86 5.86 17.43 14.77
N LEU A 87 6.28 16.23 15.21
CA LEU A 87 5.41 15.35 15.99
C LEU A 87 4.97 15.99 17.31
N ILE A 88 5.86 16.70 18.01
CA ILE A 88 5.53 17.41 19.25
C ILE A 88 4.52 18.54 19.01
N ASP A 89 4.67 19.27 17.91
CA ASP A 89 3.80 20.39 17.56
C ASP A 89 2.37 19.94 17.21
N GLU A 90 2.23 18.75 16.62
CA GLU A 90 0.92 18.17 16.27
C GLU A 90 0.17 17.57 17.46
N LEU A 91 0.88 17.19 18.52
CA LEU A 91 0.23 16.65 19.72
C LEU A 91 -0.65 17.73 20.35
N THR A 92 -1.86 17.37 20.80
CA THR A 92 -2.74 18.30 21.53
C THR A 92 -2.38 18.38 23.02
N ASP A 93 -1.84 17.30 23.58
CA ASP A 93 -1.53 17.15 25.00
C ASP A 93 -0.42 18.13 25.45
N GLU A 94 -0.52 18.70 26.66
CA GLU A 94 0.51 19.60 27.21
C GLU A 94 1.77 18.85 27.66
N MET A 95 1.58 17.62 28.14
CA MET A 95 2.62 16.70 28.55
C MET A 95 2.81 15.63 27.48
N VAL A 96 4.07 15.30 27.20
CA VAL A 96 4.44 14.23 26.26
C VAL A 96 5.31 13.21 26.97
N THR A 97 5.23 11.97 26.52
CA THR A 97 6.03 10.88 27.07
C THR A 97 7.29 10.67 26.24
N VAL A 98 8.40 10.50 26.92
CA VAL A 98 9.67 10.10 26.33
C VAL A 98 10.16 8.81 26.98
N TYR A 99 10.83 7.98 26.19
CA TYR A 99 11.43 6.75 26.66
C TYR A 99 12.94 6.83 26.51
N ARG A 100 13.66 6.46 27.58
CA ARG A 100 15.12 6.32 27.57
C ARG A 100 15.51 4.85 27.69
N GLN A 101 16.51 4.47 26.91
CA GLN A 101 17.23 3.20 27.03
C GLN A 101 18.70 3.46 26.73
N GLY A 102 19.61 3.01 27.60
CA GLY A 102 21.04 3.24 27.42
C GLY A 102 21.37 4.71 27.16
N SER A 103 21.89 5.00 25.97
CA SER A 103 22.24 6.36 25.52
C SER A 103 21.15 7.03 24.66
N PHE A 104 20.10 6.29 24.31
CA PHE A 104 19.07 6.71 23.38
C PHE A 104 17.81 7.21 24.09
N VAL A 105 17.19 8.21 23.48
CA VAL A 105 15.98 8.87 23.98
C VAL A 105 15.04 9.10 22.81
N ASP A 106 13.77 8.74 22.98
CA ASP A 106 12.78 8.87 21.93
C ASP A 106 11.43 9.38 22.41
N LEU A 107 10.75 10.13 21.55
CA LEU A 107 9.38 10.59 21.75
C LEU A 107 8.43 9.44 21.43
N CYS A 108 7.79 8.88 22.45
CA CYS A 108 7.04 7.65 22.31
C CYS A 108 5.98 7.50 23.42
N ARG A 109 4.79 7.02 23.08
CA ARG A 109 3.71 6.73 24.04
C ARG A 109 3.86 5.39 24.75
N GLY A 110 4.59 4.44 24.16
CA GLY A 110 4.73 3.07 24.66
C GLY A 110 3.47 2.23 24.48
N PRO A 111 3.34 1.10 25.20
CA PRO A 111 4.26 0.60 26.22
C PRO A 111 5.53 -0.07 25.65
N HIS A 112 6.55 -0.20 26.50
CA HIS A 112 7.76 -0.98 26.26
C HIS A 112 7.83 -2.20 27.18
N VAL A 113 8.67 -3.18 26.82
CA VAL A 113 9.11 -4.22 27.77
C VAL A 113 9.95 -3.59 28.88
N ALA A 114 10.24 -4.33 29.96
CA ALA A 114 10.95 -3.76 31.10
C ALA A 114 12.41 -3.49 30.76
N LEU A 115 13.08 -4.46 30.12
CA LEU A 115 14.51 -4.41 29.83
C LEU A 115 14.80 -4.72 28.35
N THR A 116 15.90 -4.19 27.80
CA THR A 116 16.32 -4.53 26.43
C THR A 116 16.57 -6.03 26.25
N GLY A 117 16.99 -6.73 27.31
CA GLY A 117 17.18 -8.18 27.33
C GLY A 117 15.90 -9.01 27.21
N ASP A 118 14.72 -8.40 27.41
CA ASP A 118 13.43 -9.09 27.21
C ASP A 118 13.12 -9.33 25.72
N VAL A 119 13.81 -8.61 24.82
CA VAL A 119 13.74 -8.84 23.38
C VAL A 119 14.79 -9.91 23.00
N LYS A 120 14.33 -11.13 22.75
CA LYS A 120 15.22 -12.28 22.52
C LYS A 120 15.53 -12.49 21.04
N ALA A 121 14.55 -13.00 20.30
CA ALA A 121 14.71 -13.35 18.89
C ALA A 121 14.34 -12.16 18.02
N ILE A 122 15.31 -11.63 17.28
CA ILE A 122 15.16 -10.43 16.44
C ILE A 122 15.86 -10.61 15.10
N LYS A 123 15.26 -10.07 14.03
CA LYS A 123 15.84 -10.11 12.69
C LYS A 123 15.51 -8.86 11.90
N LEU A 124 16.51 -8.25 11.25
CA LEU A 124 16.27 -7.23 10.24
C LEU A 124 15.99 -7.87 8.88
N LEU A 125 14.99 -7.35 8.17
CA LEU A 125 14.43 -7.97 6.97
C LEU A 125 14.86 -7.23 5.69
N SER A 126 14.66 -5.92 5.64
CA SER A 126 14.89 -5.13 4.43
C SER A 126 15.02 -3.63 4.70
N VAL A 127 15.57 -2.93 3.72
CA VAL A 127 15.58 -1.46 3.65
C VAL A 127 14.66 -1.02 2.53
N ALA A 128 13.87 0.02 2.76
CA ALA A 128 13.02 0.66 1.75
C ALA A 128 13.12 2.19 1.86
N GLY A 129 12.71 2.90 0.81
CA GLY A 129 12.50 4.35 0.87
C GLY A 129 11.08 4.67 1.34
N ALA A 130 10.93 5.67 2.21
CA ALA A 130 9.63 6.18 2.63
C ALA A 130 9.67 7.71 2.68
N TYR A 131 8.70 8.36 2.06
CA TYR A 131 8.56 9.81 2.19
C TYR A 131 7.95 10.16 3.55
N TRP A 132 8.47 11.22 4.18
CA TRP A 132 7.92 11.69 5.45
C TRP A 132 6.42 12.05 5.29
N ARG A 133 5.58 11.51 6.17
CA ARG A 133 4.09 11.58 6.09
C ARG A 133 3.47 11.05 4.80
N GLY A 134 4.22 10.30 3.99
CA GLY A 134 3.76 9.81 2.69
C GLY A 134 3.62 10.90 1.63
N ASP A 135 4.26 12.06 1.84
CA ASP A 135 4.25 13.19 0.91
C ASP A 135 5.55 13.23 0.10
N GLU A 136 5.45 13.00 -1.21
CA GLU A 136 6.57 12.94 -2.16
C GLU A 136 7.33 14.26 -2.34
N HIS A 137 6.78 15.37 -1.88
CA HIS A 137 7.47 16.66 -1.84
C HIS A 137 8.34 16.84 -0.58
N ARG A 138 8.26 15.92 0.37
CA ARG A 138 9.02 15.96 1.62
C ARG A 138 10.28 15.08 1.52
N PRO A 139 11.25 15.22 2.45
CA PRO A 139 12.46 14.41 2.43
C PRO A 139 12.15 12.90 2.38
N MET A 140 12.90 12.18 1.55
CA MET A 140 12.86 10.73 1.49
C MET A 140 13.72 10.15 2.61
N LEU A 141 13.07 9.38 3.49
CA LEU A 141 13.70 8.66 4.60
C LEU A 141 14.00 7.22 4.19
N GLN A 142 14.90 6.61 4.95
CA GLN A 142 15.27 5.21 4.82
C GLN A 142 14.60 4.40 5.92
N ARG A 143 13.67 3.53 5.51
CA ARG A 143 12.91 2.65 6.39
C ARG A 143 13.62 1.32 6.53
N ILE A 144 13.98 0.94 7.75
CA ILE A 144 14.43 -0.42 8.04
C ILE A 144 13.26 -1.22 8.60
N TYR A 145 12.98 -2.37 7.99
CA TYR A 145 12.02 -3.35 8.49
C TYR A 145 12.72 -4.42 9.32
N GLY A 146 12.11 -4.78 10.45
CA GLY A 146 12.55 -5.88 11.29
C GLY A 146 11.38 -6.64 11.90
N THR A 147 11.68 -7.78 12.50
CA THR A 147 10.73 -8.57 13.27
C THR A 147 11.34 -9.05 14.58
N ALA A 148 10.49 -9.32 15.55
CA ALA A 148 10.90 -9.89 16.83
C ALA A 148 9.82 -10.86 17.35
N PHE A 149 10.29 -11.94 17.98
CA PHE A 149 9.50 -13.03 18.55
C PHE A 149 9.99 -13.39 19.96
N GLU A 150 9.17 -14.10 20.72
CA GLU A 150 9.52 -14.49 22.10
C GLU A 150 10.58 -15.60 22.12
N THR A 151 10.64 -16.40 21.05
CA THR A 151 11.57 -17.53 20.91
C THR A 151 12.22 -17.55 19.52
N GLU A 152 13.42 -18.16 19.44
CA GLU A 152 14.12 -18.36 18.17
C GLU A 152 13.35 -19.30 17.23
N GLU A 153 12.63 -20.29 17.77
CA GLU A 153 11.83 -21.23 16.96
C GLU A 153 10.70 -20.51 16.21
N GLU A 154 10.00 -19.57 16.88
CA GLU A 154 8.99 -18.74 16.24
C GLU A 154 9.57 -17.86 15.14
N LEU A 155 10.75 -17.27 15.40
CA LEU A 155 11.45 -16.45 14.41
C LEU A 155 11.84 -17.29 13.18
N GLU A 156 12.46 -18.46 13.38
CA GLU A 156 12.82 -19.35 12.28
C GLU A 156 11.60 -19.80 11.47
N SER A 157 10.51 -20.16 12.15
CA SER A 157 9.23 -20.51 11.52
C SER A 157 8.67 -19.36 10.67
N TYR A 158 8.74 -18.13 11.18
CA TYR A 158 8.32 -16.94 10.46
C TYR A 158 9.21 -16.65 9.23
N LEU A 159 10.53 -16.73 9.38
CA LEU A 159 11.47 -16.53 8.28
C LEU A 159 11.29 -17.58 7.18
N LYS A 160 11.01 -18.84 7.56
CA LYS A 160 10.68 -19.90 6.60
C LYS A 160 9.40 -19.60 5.82
N LYS A 161 8.36 -19.06 6.48
CA LYS A 161 7.13 -18.60 5.80
C LYS A 161 7.41 -17.47 4.82
N LEU A 162 8.26 -16.51 5.19
CA LEU A 162 8.65 -15.41 4.30
C LEU A 162 9.43 -15.92 3.07
N ASP A 163 10.36 -16.87 3.24
CA ASP A 163 11.08 -17.49 2.12
C ASP A 163 10.11 -18.23 1.17
N GLU A 164 9.19 -19.01 1.74
CA GLU A 164 8.15 -19.71 0.98
C GLU A 164 7.22 -18.74 0.23
N ALA A 165 6.82 -17.62 0.84
CA ALA A 165 6.05 -16.57 0.18
C ALA A 165 6.88 -15.91 -0.94
N ALA A 166 8.16 -15.61 -0.70
CA ALA A 166 9.06 -14.98 -1.66
C ALA A 166 9.34 -15.86 -2.88
N LYS A 167 9.23 -17.19 -2.79
CA LYS A 167 9.28 -18.12 -3.93
C LYS A 167 8.03 -18.05 -4.81
N ARG A 168 6.88 -17.67 -4.23
CA ARG A 168 5.57 -17.60 -4.90
C ARG A 168 5.23 -16.18 -5.38
N ASP A 169 6.19 -15.27 -5.31
CA ASP A 169 6.04 -13.90 -5.82
C ASP A 169 5.80 -13.91 -7.34
N HIS A 170 4.64 -13.40 -7.77
CA HIS A 170 4.24 -13.37 -9.18
C HIS A 170 5.20 -12.56 -10.05
N ARG A 171 6.00 -11.65 -9.49
CA ARG A 171 7.02 -10.89 -10.24
C ARG A 171 8.21 -11.77 -10.60
N LYS A 172 8.63 -12.64 -9.67
CA LYS A 172 9.69 -13.62 -9.93
C LYS A 172 9.19 -14.69 -10.89
N LEU A 173 8.02 -15.26 -10.62
CA LEU A 173 7.42 -16.29 -11.48
C LEU A 173 7.07 -15.74 -12.86
N GLY A 174 6.51 -14.53 -12.94
CA GLY A 174 6.15 -13.88 -14.19
C GLY A 174 7.34 -13.70 -15.13
N LYS A 175 8.49 -13.31 -14.58
CA LYS A 175 9.75 -13.25 -15.34
C LYS A 175 10.30 -14.64 -15.68
N ALA A 176 10.33 -15.56 -14.72
CA ALA A 176 10.90 -16.90 -14.91
C ALA A 176 10.11 -17.74 -15.94
N LEU A 177 8.78 -17.54 -16.00
CA LEU A 177 7.87 -18.28 -16.86
C LEU A 177 7.51 -17.54 -18.16
N ASP A 178 8.04 -16.32 -18.36
CA ASP A 178 7.77 -15.50 -19.54
C ASP A 178 6.27 -15.16 -19.70
N LEU A 179 5.64 -14.68 -18.61
CA LEU A 179 4.20 -14.38 -18.58
C LEU A 179 3.90 -12.92 -18.89
N PHE A 180 4.70 -12.00 -18.36
CA PHE A 180 4.53 -10.57 -18.57
C PHE A 180 5.83 -9.80 -18.32
N SER A 181 5.86 -8.56 -18.79
CA SER A 181 6.91 -7.59 -18.50
C SER A 181 6.32 -6.21 -18.19
N ILE A 182 7.15 -5.36 -17.59
CA ILE A 182 6.88 -3.94 -17.34
C ILE A 182 8.15 -3.22 -17.77
N HIS A 183 8.00 -2.21 -18.63
CA HIS A 183 9.11 -1.47 -19.23
C HIS A 183 9.15 -0.05 -18.69
N GLU A 184 10.32 0.41 -18.27
CA GLU A 184 10.50 1.77 -17.77
C GLU A 184 10.23 2.80 -18.88
N GLU A 185 10.67 2.48 -20.11
CA GLU A 185 10.50 3.32 -21.30
C GLU A 185 9.03 3.51 -21.69
N ALA A 186 8.18 2.52 -21.39
CA ALA A 186 6.74 2.61 -21.60
C ALA A 186 6.01 3.36 -20.49
N GLY A 187 6.58 3.36 -19.29
CA GLY A 187 6.00 3.93 -18.08
C GLY A 187 5.62 2.88 -17.04
N ALA A 188 5.84 3.23 -15.77
CA ALA A 188 5.61 2.34 -14.63
C ALA A 188 4.12 1.95 -14.49
N GLY A 189 3.89 0.68 -14.11
CA GLY A 189 2.55 0.16 -13.85
C GLY A 189 1.72 -0.15 -15.11
N LEU A 190 2.37 -0.24 -16.27
CA LEU A 190 1.77 -0.65 -17.53
C LEU A 190 2.28 -2.04 -17.90
N VAL A 191 1.38 -3.03 -17.89
CA VAL A 191 1.73 -4.45 -18.02
C VAL A 191 1.67 -4.88 -19.48
N TYR A 192 2.76 -5.50 -19.94
CA TYR A 192 2.87 -6.13 -21.24
C TYR A 192 2.68 -7.64 -21.07
N TRP A 193 1.53 -8.15 -21.52
CA TRP A 193 1.22 -9.58 -21.45
C TRP A 193 1.94 -10.33 -22.57
N HIS A 194 2.79 -11.30 -22.21
CA HIS A 194 3.48 -12.17 -23.16
C HIS A 194 2.55 -13.30 -23.59
N PRO A 195 2.84 -14.06 -24.67
CA PRO A 195 1.92 -15.07 -25.19
C PRO A 195 1.39 -16.07 -24.13
N LYS A 196 2.23 -16.53 -23.21
CA LYS A 196 1.82 -17.46 -22.14
C LYS A 196 0.91 -16.79 -21.10
N GLY A 197 1.25 -15.59 -20.65
CA GLY A 197 0.41 -14.85 -19.71
C GLY A 197 -0.90 -14.39 -20.34
N ALA A 198 -0.86 -13.95 -21.60
CA ALA A 198 -2.02 -13.61 -22.40
C ALA A 198 -2.95 -14.82 -22.57
N MET A 199 -2.41 -16.03 -22.70
CA MET A 199 -3.23 -17.25 -22.76
C MET A 199 -3.93 -17.56 -21.44
N ILE A 200 -3.24 -17.42 -20.30
CA ILE A 200 -3.88 -17.54 -18.98
C ILE A 200 -5.03 -16.53 -18.85
N ARG A 201 -4.76 -15.27 -19.22
CA ARG A 201 -5.76 -14.20 -19.22
C ARG A 201 -6.95 -14.56 -20.12
N ASN A 202 -6.71 -15.05 -21.33
CA ASN A 202 -7.77 -15.42 -22.28
C ASN A 202 -8.68 -16.53 -21.74
N VAL A 203 -8.11 -17.56 -21.10
CA VAL A 203 -8.89 -18.62 -20.44
C VAL A 203 -9.80 -18.07 -19.34
N ILE A 204 -9.28 -17.13 -18.53
CA ILE A 204 -10.06 -16.48 -17.47
C ILE A 204 -11.18 -15.62 -18.08
N GLU A 205 -10.88 -14.83 -19.11
CA GLU A 205 -11.86 -13.96 -19.78
C GLU A 205 -12.96 -14.78 -20.46
N ASP A 206 -12.64 -15.91 -21.09
CA ASP A 206 -13.62 -16.77 -21.73
C ASP A 206 -14.51 -17.49 -20.72
N PHE A 207 -13.94 -17.96 -19.61
CA PHE A 207 -14.72 -18.47 -18.48
C PHE A 207 -15.68 -17.38 -17.96
N TRP A 208 -15.17 -16.18 -17.68
CA TRP A 208 -15.95 -15.05 -17.23
C TRP A 208 -17.13 -14.74 -18.16
N ARG A 209 -16.89 -14.64 -19.48
CA ARG A 209 -17.94 -14.38 -20.48
C ARG A 209 -19.01 -15.48 -20.45
N SER A 210 -18.57 -16.74 -20.44
CA SER A 210 -19.49 -17.89 -20.46
C SER A 210 -20.42 -17.91 -19.25
N GLU A 211 -19.90 -17.57 -18.07
CA GLU A 211 -20.65 -17.56 -16.82
C GLU A 211 -21.58 -16.34 -16.70
N HIS A 212 -21.19 -15.20 -17.27
CA HIS A 212 -22.03 -14.01 -17.39
C HIS A 212 -23.23 -14.26 -18.33
N PHE A 213 -23.01 -14.88 -19.49
CA PHE A 213 -24.10 -15.23 -20.41
C PHE A 213 -25.11 -16.20 -19.78
N LYS A 214 -24.64 -17.22 -19.04
CA LYS A 214 -25.52 -18.16 -18.32
C LYS A 214 -26.42 -17.47 -17.29
N ARG A 215 -25.99 -16.32 -16.75
CA ARG A 215 -26.72 -15.54 -15.73
C ARG A 215 -27.49 -14.35 -16.31
N GLY A 216 -27.59 -14.27 -17.64
CA GLY A 216 -28.38 -13.25 -18.32
C GLY A 216 -27.75 -11.85 -18.27
N TYR A 217 -26.43 -11.77 -18.26
CA TYR A 217 -25.70 -10.52 -18.52
C TYR A 217 -25.50 -10.34 -20.03
N ASP A 218 -25.74 -9.11 -20.49
CA ASP A 218 -25.35 -8.67 -21.82
C ASP A 218 -23.96 -8.05 -21.78
N ILE A 219 -23.10 -8.46 -22.70
CA ILE A 219 -21.74 -7.89 -22.80
C ILE A 219 -21.77 -6.62 -23.65
N VAL A 220 -21.24 -5.53 -23.10
CA VAL A 220 -21.11 -4.24 -23.78
C VAL A 220 -19.64 -3.84 -23.91
N TYR A 221 -19.36 -2.90 -24.80
CA TYR A 221 -18.03 -2.32 -24.99
C TYR A 221 -18.14 -0.80 -25.04
N SER A 222 -17.32 -0.10 -24.25
CA SER A 222 -17.34 1.36 -24.20
C SER A 222 -15.98 2.02 -24.45
N PRO A 223 -15.95 3.27 -24.92
CA PRO A 223 -14.68 3.97 -25.18
C PRO A 223 -13.85 4.22 -23.93
N HIS A 224 -12.53 4.34 -24.10
CA HIS A 224 -11.59 4.65 -23.01
C HIS A 224 -11.50 6.14 -22.67
N LEU A 225 -12.00 7.02 -23.54
CA LEU A 225 -11.94 8.47 -23.40
C LEU A 225 -13.35 9.05 -23.31
N ALA A 226 -13.51 10.06 -22.46
CA ALA A 226 -14.74 10.86 -22.42
C ALA A 226 -14.45 12.31 -22.04
N LYS A 227 -15.35 13.22 -22.44
CA LYS A 227 -15.28 14.63 -22.11
C LYS A 227 -15.27 14.84 -20.60
N ILE A 228 -14.52 15.83 -20.14
CA ILE A 228 -14.40 16.19 -18.72
C ILE A 228 -15.77 16.40 -18.04
N ASP A 229 -16.74 16.96 -18.77
CA ASP A 229 -18.07 17.23 -18.24
C ASP A 229 -18.86 15.95 -17.91
N LEU A 230 -18.58 14.82 -18.57
CA LEU A 230 -19.19 13.54 -18.20
C LEU A 230 -18.74 13.12 -16.79
N TRP A 231 -17.45 13.27 -16.49
CA TRP A 231 -16.87 12.93 -15.19
C TRP A 231 -17.30 13.88 -14.08
N ARG A 232 -17.53 15.15 -14.42
CA ARG A 232 -18.17 16.12 -13.51
C ARG A 232 -19.62 15.73 -13.22
N THR A 233 -20.37 15.35 -14.26
CA THR A 233 -21.77 14.93 -14.12
C THR A 233 -21.89 13.66 -13.26
N SER A 234 -20.93 12.73 -13.38
CA SER A 234 -20.91 11.51 -12.55
C SER A 234 -20.31 11.72 -11.15
N GLY A 235 -19.86 12.93 -10.80
CA GLY A 235 -19.19 13.25 -9.52
C GLY A 235 -17.75 12.72 -9.39
N HIS A 236 -17.23 12.01 -10.41
CA HIS A 236 -15.92 11.39 -10.33
C HIS A 236 -14.79 12.44 -10.35
N LEU A 237 -15.01 13.57 -11.02
CA LEU A 237 -14.01 14.64 -11.08
C LEU A 237 -13.77 15.31 -9.72
N GLU A 238 -14.74 15.26 -8.82
CA GLU A 238 -14.66 15.80 -7.47
C GLU A 238 -14.02 14.79 -6.51
N PHE A 239 -14.44 13.52 -6.56
CA PHE A 239 -14.00 12.50 -5.60
C PHE A 239 -12.71 11.77 -6.02
N TYR A 240 -12.45 11.62 -7.33
CA TYR A 240 -11.34 10.81 -7.85
C TYR A 240 -10.27 11.62 -8.56
N ARG A 241 -10.31 12.96 -8.49
CA ARG A 241 -9.39 13.86 -9.21
C ARG A 241 -7.93 13.44 -9.10
N ASP A 242 -7.48 13.18 -7.89
CA ASP A 242 -6.07 12.86 -7.60
C ASP A 242 -5.63 11.49 -8.13
N SER A 243 -6.61 10.63 -8.45
CA SER A 243 -6.42 9.29 -9.02
C SER A 243 -6.75 9.24 -10.52
N MET A 244 -7.05 10.37 -11.16
CA MET A 244 -7.29 10.47 -12.60
C MET A 244 -6.05 11.02 -13.30
N TYR A 245 -5.80 10.54 -14.52
CA TYR A 245 -4.79 11.16 -15.38
C TYR A 245 -5.21 12.60 -15.74
N PRO A 246 -4.26 13.50 -16.01
CA PRO A 246 -4.57 14.86 -16.44
C PRO A 246 -5.35 14.85 -17.77
N PRO A 247 -6.22 15.86 -18.00
CA PRO A 247 -6.98 15.94 -19.23
C PRO A 247 -6.08 16.22 -20.44
N MET A 248 -6.41 15.58 -21.56
CA MET A 248 -5.87 15.90 -22.87
C MET A 248 -6.75 16.96 -23.53
N ASP A 249 -6.13 18.00 -24.09
CA ASP A 249 -6.84 18.98 -24.90
C ASP A 249 -7.03 18.43 -26.32
N VAL A 250 -8.29 18.32 -26.73
CA VAL A 250 -8.69 17.95 -28.08
C VAL A 250 -9.61 19.05 -28.59
N GLU A 251 -9.07 19.92 -29.47
CA GLU A 251 -9.81 21.02 -30.10
C GLU A 251 -10.46 21.99 -29.11
N GLY A 252 -9.77 22.32 -28.01
CA GLY A 252 -10.26 23.20 -26.95
C GLY A 252 -11.21 22.51 -25.98
N GLN A 253 -11.37 21.18 -26.06
CA GLN A 253 -12.18 20.37 -25.15
C GLN A 253 -11.29 19.43 -24.34
N GLY A 254 -11.47 19.43 -23.02
CA GLY A 254 -10.78 18.50 -22.13
C GLY A 254 -11.37 17.09 -22.22
N TYR A 255 -10.55 16.12 -22.57
CA TYR A 255 -10.85 14.69 -22.54
C TYR A 255 -10.03 14.00 -21.45
N LEU A 256 -10.66 13.08 -20.74
CA LEU A 256 -10.02 12.27 -19.72
C LEU A 256 -10.10 10.80 -20.10
N ILE A 257 -9.02 10.08 -19.81
CA ILE A 257 -9.02 8.61 -19.82
C ILE A 257 -9.82 8.09 -18.64
N ARG A 258 -10.63 7.05 -18.88
CA ARG A 258 -11.59 6.55 -17.89
C ARG A 258 -10.90 5.93 -16.68
N PRO A 259 -11.20 6.36 -15.44
CA PRO A 259 -10.81 5.64 -14.23
C PRO A 259 -11.80 4.53 -13.83
N MET A 260 -13.01 4.54 -14.42
CA MET A 260 -14.14 3.65 -14.17
C MET A 260 -15.06 3.57 -15.42
N ASN A 261 -15.83 2.50 -15.57
CA ASN A 261 -16.69 2.30 -16.75
C ASN A 261 -18.14 2.81 -16.58
N CYS A 262 -18.58 3.03 -15.33
CA CYS A 262 -19.97 3.33 -14.97
C CYS A 262 -20.64 4.43 -15.83
N PRO A 263 -20.01 5.60 -16.06
CA PRO A 263 -20.65 6.66 -16.83
C PRO A 263 -20.98 6.25 -18.27
N ALA A 264 -20.18 5.39 -18.88
CA ALA A 264 -20.43 4.94 -20.24
C ALA A 264 -21.64 4.00 -20.32
N HIS A 265 -21.80 3.09 -19.35
CA HIS A 265 -22.97 2.20 -19.27
C HIS A 265 -24.24 3.03 -19.02
N ILE A 266 -24.18 4.09 -18.21
CA ILE A 266 -25.30 5.01 -18.02
C ILE A 266 -25.66 5.75 -19.33
N LEU A 267 -24.66 6.20 -20.11
CA LEU A 267 -24.93 6.81 -21.41
C LEU A 267 -25.65 5.85 -22.37
N MET A 268 -25.25 4.57 -22.39
CA MET A 268 -25.95 3.53 -23.15
C MET A 268 -27.39 3.33 -22.66
N TYR A 269 -27.60 3.34 -21.34
CA TYR A 269 -28.94 3.21 -20.75
C TYR A 269 -29.86 4.35 -21.21
N LYS A 270 -29.33 5.58 -21.26
CA LYS A 270 -30.07 6.78 -21.68
C LYS A 270 -30.45 6.82 -23.16
N THR A 271 -29.93 5.94 -24.01
CA THR A 271 -30.21 5.97 -25.46
C THR A 271 -31.66 5.65 -25.82
N GLN A 272 -32.40 4.98 -24.92
CA GLN A 272 -33.75 4.52 -25.17
C GLN A 272 -34.63 4.67 -23.91
N LEU A 273 -35.92 4.93 -24.11
CA LEU A 273 -36.90 4.80 -23.05
C LEU A 273 -37.07 3.32 -22.68
N ARG A 274 -37.06 3.02 -21.38
CA ARG A 274 -37.17 1.65 -20.86
C ARG A 274 -38.48 1.45 -20.11
N SER A 275 -39.14 0.34 -20.38
CA SER A 275 -40.29 -0.12 -19.59
C SER A 275 -39.81 -0.81 -18.32
N TYR A 276 -40.57 -0.68 -17.23
CA TYR A 276 -40.31 -1.38 -15.97
C TYR A 276 -40.22 -2.91 -16.15
N ARG A 277 -40.86 -3.46 -17.19
CA ARG A 277 -40.85 -4.88 -17.55
C ARG A 277 -39.53 -5.37 -18.16
N GLN A 278 -38.69 -4.45 -18.65
CA GLN A 278 -37.37 -4.78 -19.19
C GLN A 278 -36.31 -4.85 -18.08
N LEU A 279 -36.63 -4.45 -16.85
CA LEU A 279 -35.72 -4.50 -15.71
C LEU A 279 -35.85 -5.85 -14.98
N PRO A 280 -34.73 -6.46 -14.56
CA PRO A 280 -33.38 -5.88 -14.51
C PRO A 280 -32.63 -5.99 -15.84
N LEU A 281 -31.85 -4.95 -16.18
CA LEU A 281 -30.83 -5.01 -17.23
C LEU A 281 -29.47 -5.23 -16.59
N ARG A 282 -28.76 -6.28 -16.98
CA ARG A 282 -27.44 -6.62 -16.44
C ARG A 282 -26.40 -6.46 -17.52
N TRP A 283 -25.59 -5.40 -17.45
CA TRP A 283 -24.57 -5.13 -18.46
C TRP A 283 -23.18 -5.36 -17.88
N ALA A 284 -22.36 -6.15 -18.57
CA ALA A 284 -21.01 -6.44 -18.15
C ALA A 284 -19.99 -6.05 -19.23
N GLU A 285 -18.81 -5.63 -18.82
CA GLU A 285 -17.72 -5.24 -19.70
C GLU A 285 -16.39 -5.67 -19.06
N LEU A 286 -15.52 -6.31 -19.84
CA LEU A 286 -14.10 -6.42 -19.49
C LEU A 286 -13.45 -5.04 -19.69
N GLY A 287 -13.78 -4.12 -18.79
CA GLY A 287 -13.58 -2.69 -18.91
C GLY A 287 -12.18 -2.30 -18.48
N THR A 288 -11.34 -1.96 -19.45
CA THR A 288 -9.99 -1.47 -19.19
C THR A 288 -9.99 -0.01 -18.77
N VAL A 289 -9.52 0.25 -17.56
CA VAL A 289 -9.48 1.57 -16.92
C VAL A 289 -8.05 1.96 -16.58
N TYR A 290 -7.86 3.26 -16.34
CA TYR A 290 -6.56 3.82 -15.99
C TYR A 290 -6.65 4.72 -14.76
N ARG A 291 -5.83 4.45 -13.76
CA ARG A 291 -5.76 5.22 -12.51
C ARG A 291 -4.35 5.76 -12.31
N TRP A 292 -4.29 7.03 -11.91
CA TRP A 292 -3.05 7.72 -11.56
C TRP A 292 -2.58 7.28 -10.17
N GLU A 293 -2.03 6.07 -10.11
CA GLU A 293 -1.37 5.56 -8.92
C GLU A 293 0.03 6.16 -8.81
N ARG A 294 0.44 6.56 -7.60
CA ARG A 294 1.79 7.07 -7.35
C ARG A 294 2.82 5.98 -7.70
N SER A 295 3.96 6.37 -8.27
CA SER A 295 4.96 5.40 -8.74
C SER A 295 5.46 4.48 -7.61
N GLY A 296 5.61 5.01 -6.39
CA GLY A 296 6.08 4.27 -5.22
C GLY A 296 5.11 3.21 -4.68
N VAL A 297 3.83 3.22 -5.08
CA VAL A 297 2.84 2.22 -4.64
C VAL A 297 2.62 1.10 -5.68
N LEU A 298 3.23 1.21 -6.87
CA LEU A 298 3.08 0.23 -7.93
C LEU A 298 3.79 -1.08 -7.56
N HIS A 299 3.15 -2.22 -7.86
CA HIS A 299 3.68 -3.51 -7.47
C HIS A 299 3.27 -4.64 -8.43
N GLY A 300 4.14 -4.98 -9.38
CA GLY A 300 3.90 -6.08 -10.34
C GLY A 300 2.53 -5.97 -10.99
N LEU A 301 1.69 -7.02 -10.87
CA LEU A 301 0.30 -7.05 -11.31
C LEU A 301 -0.74 -6.68 -10.24
N THR A 302 -0.36 -6.56 -8.96
CA THR A 302 -1.34 -6.32 -7.87
C THR A 302 -1.76 -4.87 -7.74
N ARG A 303 -0.85 -3.93 -8.07
CA ARG A 303 -1.16 -2.49 -8.11
C ARG A 303 -0.49 -1.87 -9.32
N VAL A 304 -1.33 -1.50 -10.30
CA VAL A 304 -0.93 -1.04 -11.64
C VAL A 304 -1.73 0.20 -12.02
N ARG A 305 -1.27 0.93 -13.04
CA ARG A 305 -1.98 2.12 -13.55
C ARG A 305 -3.02 1.77 -14.59
N GLY A 306 -2.78 0.75 -15.41
CA GLY A 306 -3.74 0.26 -16.40
C GLY A 306 -4.15 -1.17 -16.09
N PHE A 307 -5.45 -1.43 -15.99
CA PHE A 307 -5.98 -2.76 -15.70
C PHE A 307 -7.37 -2.95 -16.28
N THR A 308 -7.75 -4.21 -16.50
CA THR A 308 -9.07 -4.61 -16.99
C THR A 308 -9.85 -5.17 -15.82
N GLN A 309 -11.01 -4.56 -15.54
CA GLN A 309 -11.94 -5.05 -14.53
C GLN A 309 -12.97 -5.97 -15.19
N ASP A 310 -13.37 -6.99 -14.45
CA ASP A 310 -14.58 -7.78 -14.63
C ASP A 310 -15.83 -6.97 -14.22
N ASP A 311 -16.03 -5.82 -14.86
CA ASP A 311 -16.99 -4.82 -14.42
C ASP A 311 -18.41 -5.12 -14.89
N ALA A 312 -19.41 -4.77 -14.08
CA ALA A 312 -20.81 -4.89 -14.43
C ALA A 312 -21.69 -3.85 -13.73
N HIS A 313 -22.72 -3.39 -14.45
CA HIS A 313 -23.72 -2.46 -13.95
C HIS A 313 -25.11 -3.04 -14.17
N ILE A 314 -25.85 -3.20 -13.08
CA ILE A 314 -27.22 -3.70 -13.08
C ILE A 314 -28.18 -2.53 -12.89
N PHE A 315 -29.03 -2.29 -13.88
CA PHE A 315 -30.13 -1.35 -13.78
C PHE A 315 -31.38 -2.13 -13.37
N CYS A 316 -31.82 -1.95 -12.14
CA CYS A 316 -32.98 -2.65 -11.58
C CYS A 316 -33.96 -1.68 -10.94
N ARG A 317 -35.18 -2.16 -10.65
CA ARG A 317 -36.12 -1.41 -9.82
C ARG A 317 -35.77 -1.56 -8.33
N PRO A 318 -36.20 -0.62 -7.46
CA PRO A 318 -35.96 -0.74 -6.02
C PRO A 318 -36.44 -2.06 -5.42
N ASP A 319 -37.56 -2.62 -5.89
CA ASP A 319 -38.11 -3.90 -5.44
C ASP A 319 -37.27 -5.13 -5.83
N GLN A 320 -36.34 -4.98 -6.79
CA GLN A 320 -35.48 -6.06 -7.28
C GLN A 320 -34.07 -6.02 -6.66
N LEU A 321 -33.75 -4.97 -5.91
CA LEU A 321 -32.38 -4.70 -5.45
C LEU A 321 -31.81 -5.84 -4.60
N GLU A 322 -32.61 -6.38 -3.67
CA GLU A 322 -32.18 -7.45 -2.77
C GLU A 322 -31.83 -8.73 -3.55
N ASP A 323 -32.72 -9.16 -4.43
CA ASP A 323 -32.51 -10.35 -5.27
C ASP A 323 -31.28 -10.22 -6.17
N GLU A 324 -31.07 -9.04 -6.78
CA GLU A 324 -29.90 -8.80 -7.63
C GLU A 324 -28.60 -8.79 -6.82
N VAL A 325 -28.59 -8.20 -5.62
CA VAL A 325 -27.41 -8.21 -4.74
C VAL A 325 -27.08 -9.62 -4.29
N VAL A 326 -28.07 -10.41 -3.85
CA VAL A 326 -27.87 -11.82 -3.48
C VAL A 326 -27.30 -12.61 -4.65
N GLY A 327 -27.88 -12.46 -5.85
CA GLY A 327 -27.40 -13.14 -7.05
C GLY A 327 -25.96 -12.76 -7.43
N VAL A 328 -25.57 -11.50 -7.25
CA VAL A 328 -24.17 -11.05 -7.47
C VAL A 328 -23.23 -11.66 -6.44
N VAL A 329 -23.61 -11.72 -5.16
CA VAL A 329 -22.78 -12.32 -4.10
C VAL A 329 -22.61 -13.81 -4.32
N GLU A 330 -23.69 -14.54 -4.63
CA GLU A 330 -23.62 -15.96 -4.99
C GLU A 330 -22.73 -16.20 -6.20
N PHE A 331 -22.82 -15.32 -7.21
CA PHE A 331 -21.97 -15.41 -8.38
C PHE A 331 -20.50 -15.13 -8.04
N ALA A 332 -20.20 -14.11 -7.25
CA ALA A 332 -18.85 -13.82 -6.78
C ALA A 332 -18.25 -15.00 -6.00
N CYS A 333 -19.02 -15.62 -5.11
CA CYS A 333 -18.61 -16.83 -4.39
C CYS A 333 -18.34 -18.03 -5.31
N PHE A 334 -19.05 -18.14 -6.43
CA PHE A 334 -18.79 -19.18 -7.43
C PHE A 334 -17.52 -18.93 -8.26
N MET A 335 -17.13 -17.65 -8.44
CA MET A 335 -15.95 -17.27 -9.21
C MET A 335 -14.63 -17.40 -8.43
N LEU A 336 -14.69 -17.42 -7.09
CA LEU A 336 -13.57 -17.62 -6.16
C LEU A 336 -13.28 -19.11 -5.94
#